data_AF-A0A2V8W2B7-F1
#
_entry.id   AF-A0A2V8W2B7-F1
#
_cell.length_a   1.000
_cell.length_b   1.000
_cell.length_c   1.000
_cell.angle_alpha   90.00
_cell.angle_beta   90.00
_cell.angle_gamma   90.00
#
_symmetry.space_group_name_H-M   'P 1'
#
loop_
_entity.id
_entity.type
_entity.pdbx_description
1 polymer ?
#
loop_
_entity_poly.entity_id
_entity_poly.type
_entity_poly.pdbx_seq_one_letter_code
_entity_poly.pdbx_strand_id
1 'polypeptide(L)' 'MRVAVLTISDSVTKGEREDLSGPAVVAFCRGLGWEITSMLHVSDDPA' A
#
# COMPACT_ATOMS: atom_id res chain seq x y z
N MET A 1 -7.53 13.20 8.25
CA MET A 1 -7.34 11.81 8.71
C MET A 1 -5.95 11.36 8.28
N ARG A 2 -5.26 10.57 9.11
CA ARG A 2 -3.93 10.01 8.82
C ARG A 2 -4.09 8.55 8.40
N VAL A 3 -3.47 8.16 7.29
CA VAL A 3 -3.66 6.83 6.68
C VAL A 3 -2.30 6.20 6.37
N ALA A 4 -2.13 4.95 6.81
CA ALA A 4 -1.06 4.08 6.36
C ALA A 4 -1.62 3.10 5.33
N VAL A 5 -0.90 2.87 4.24
CA VAL A 5 -1.25 1.88 3.22
C VAL A 5 -0.26 0.72 3.29
N LEU A 6 -0.79 -0.50 3.40
CA LEU A 6 0.01 -1.73 3.45
C LEU A 6 -0.45 -2.65 2.33
N THR A 7 0.45 -2.90 1.37
CA THR A 7 0.24 -3.94 0.36
C THR A 7 0.81 -5.24 0.90
N ILE A 8 -0.07 -6.18 1.24
CA ILE A 8 0.32 -7.52 1.65
C ILE A 8 0.33 -8.40 0.39
N SER A 9 1.52 -8.76 -0.05
CA SER A 9 1.71 -9.68 -1.19
C SER A 9 3.14 -10.16 -1.27
N ASP A 10 3.30 -11.48 -1.28
CA ASP A 10 4.58 -12.13 -1.56
C ASP A 10 5.16 -11.74 -2.92
N SER A 11 4.33 -11.75 -3.97
CA SER A 11 4.77 -11.46 -5.34
C SER A 11 5.24 -10.01 -5.51
N VAL A 12 4.60 -9.06 -4.82
CA VAL A 12 5.02 -7.65 -4.82
C VAL A 12 6.30 -7.48 -4.00
N THR A 13 6.37 -8.10 -2.83
CA THR A 13 7.54 -8.01 -1.93
C THR A 13 8.79 -8.65 -2.56
N LYS A 14 8.62 -9.71 -3.36
CA LYS A 14 9.69 -10.37 -4.14
C LYS A 14 10.02 -9.64 -5.46
N GLY A 15 9.24 -8.62 -5.84
CA GLY A 15 9.43 -7.87 -7.09
C GLY A 15 9.00 -8.63 -8.35
N GLU A 16 8.23 -9.71 -8.21
CA GLU A 16 7.68 -10.50 -9.32
C GLU A 16 6.51 -9.79 -10.01
N ARG A 17 5.81 -8.93 -9.26
CA ARG A 17 4.70 -8.11 -9.72
C ARG A 17 4.81 -6.69 -9.19
N GLU A 18 4.34 -5.74 -9.99
CA GLU A 18 4.19 -4.36 -9.58
C GLU A 18 2.97 -4.20 -8.65
N ASP A 19 3.12 -3.36 -7.61
CA ASP A 19 1.99 -2.94 -6.80
C ASP A 19 1.13 -1.90 -7.54
N LEU A 20 -0.07 -2.31 -7.96
CA LEU A 20 -1.06 -1.41 -8.55
C LEU A 20 -2.15 -1.00 -7.54
N SER A 21 -2.32 -1.76 -6.46
CA SER A 21 -3.38 -1.50 -5.47
C SER A 21 -2.98 -0.41 -4.48
N GLY A 22 -1.76 -0.47 -3.95
CA GLY A 22 -1.24 0.53 -3.02
C GLY A 22 -1.30 1.96 -3.57
N PRO A 23 -0.75 2.23 -4.78
CA PRO A 23 -0.86 3.55 -5.42
C PRO A 23 -2.30 4.00 -5.67
N ALA A 24 -3.21 3.08 -6.03
CA ALA A 24 -4.62 3.40 -6.26
C ALA A 24 -5.32 3.86 -4.97
N VAL A 25 -5.06 3.18 -3.85
CA VAL A 25 -5.57 3.57 -2.52
C VAL A 25 -4.99 4.93 -2.09
N VAL A 26 -3.69 5.15 -2.30
CA VAL A 26 -3.04 6.44 -2.03
C VAL A 26 -3.70 7.57 -2.83
N ALA A 27 -3.93 7.37 -4.13
CA ALA A 27 -4.56 8.36 -4.98
C ALA A 27 -5.99 8.70 -4.51
N PHE A 28 -6.77 7.68 -4.15
CA PHE A 28 -8.11 7.86 -3.59
C PHE A 28 -8.11 8.66 -2.29
N CYS A 29 -7.28 8.27 -1.31
CA CYS A 29 -7.20 8.97 -0.03
C CYS A 29 -6.71 10.42 -0.18
N ARG A 30 -5.75 10.68 -1.07
CA ARG A 30 -5.31 12.05 -1.38
C ARG A 30 -6.43 12.87 -2.02
N GLY A 31 -7.25 12.26 -2.88
CA GLY A 31 -8.45 12.88 -3.45
C GLY A 31 -9.48 13.32 -2.39
N LEU A 32 -9.50 12.67 -1.23
CA LEU A 32 -10.32 13.04 -0.07
C LEU A 32 -9.63 14.07 0.85
N GLY A 33 -8.43 14.54 0.51
CA GLY A 33 -7.64 15.45 1.35
C GLY A 33 -7.05 14.78 2.60
N TRP A 34 -6.89 13.45 2.59
CA TRP A 34 -6.31 12.72 3.72
C TRP A 34 -4.78 12.65 3.61
N GLU A 35 -4.11 12.64 4.75
CA GLU A 35 -2.66 12.56 4.85
C GLU A 35 -2.23 11.09 4.78
N ILE A 36 -1.38 10.76 3.81
CA ILE A 36 -0.71 9.46 3.76
C ILE A 36 0.56 9.53 4.58
N THR A 37 0.62 8.75 5.66
CA THR A 37 1.76 8.73 6.59
C THR A 37 2.81 7.69 6.22
N SER A 38 2.41 6.63 5.50
CA SER A 38 3.31 5.56 5.05
C SER A 38 2.68 4.73 3.94
N MET A 39 3.52 4.16 3.09
CA MET A 39 3.16 3.13 2.11
C MET A 39 4.25 2.05 2.15
N LEU A 40 3.87 0.81 2.41
CA LEU A 40 4.80 -0.32 2.60
C LEU A 40 4.29 -1.57 1.88
N HIS A 41 5.23 -2.44 1.50
CA HIS A 41 4.97 -3.80 1.07
C HIS A 41 5.38 -4.78 2.17
N VAL A 42 4.56 -5.79 2.43
CA VAL A 42 4.85 -6.86 3.39
C VAL A 42 4.46 -8.20 2.78
N SER A 43 5.20 -9.26 3.11
CA SER A 43 4.87 -10.65 2.72
C SER A 43 3.52 -11.09 3.30
N ASP A 44 2.88 -12.10 2.72
CA ASP A 44 1.61 -12.66 3.23
C ASP A 44 1.80 -13.58 4.46
N ASP A 45 2.86 -13.35 5.23
CA ASP A 45 3.19 -14.10 6.44
C ASP A 45 2.38 -13.57 7.65
N PRO A 46 1.96 -14.45 8.58
CA PRO A 46 1.36 -14.01 9.83
C PRO A 46 2.34 -13.19 10.69
N ALA A 47 1.80 -12.20 11.41
CA ALA A 47 2.55 -11.31 12.29
C ALA A 47 2.99 -11.98 13.61
#